data_AF-A0A382UVJ1-F1
#
_entry.id   AF-A0A382UVJ1-F1
#
_cell.length_a   1.000
_cell.length_b   1.000
_cell.length_c   1.000
_cell.angle_alpha   90.00
_cell.angle_beta   90.00
_cell.angle_gamma   90.00
#
_symmetry.space_group_name_H-M   'P 1'
#
loop_
_entity.id
_entity.type
_entity.pdbx_description
1 polymer ?
#
loop_
_entity_poly.entity_id
_entity_poly.type
_entity_poly.pdbx_seq_one_letter_code
_entity_poly.pdbx_strand_id
1 'polypeptide(L)'
;HLIGNMLYMWIFADNIEDSLGPKKFIIFYLLSGIGAATAQILMDTHSQVPMVGASGAIGGVLGAYLINHPNARVLVLIPFGFFSQLIKIKALYVLGFWFVLQFINSAMMSSQGGGVAYAAHIGGFVSGVVLILFFNKRIKKKTKVIKGPWG
;
A
#
# COMPACT_ATOMS: atom_id res chain seq x y z
N HIS A 1 9.14 2.51 -10.64
CA HIS A 1 7.72 2.72 -10.26
C HIS A 1 6.83 1.51 -10.56
N LEU A 2 6.67 1.08 -11.81
CA LEU A 2 5.74 -0.02 -12.14
C LEU A 2 6.13 -1.38 -11.52
N ILE A 3 7.41 -1.79 -11.63
CA ILE A 3 7.88 -3.07 -11.08
C ILE A 3 7.64 -3.16 -9.58
N GLY A 4 7.98 -2.10 -8.82
CA GLY A 4 7.73 -2.05 -7.38
C GLY A 4 6.24 -2.11 -7.03
N ASN A 5 5.39 -1.42 -7.79
CA ASN A 5 3.94 -1.47 -7.61
C ASN A 5 3.37 -2.87 -7.85
N MET A 6 3.82 -3.56 -8.91
CA MET A 6 3.39 -4.93 -9.19
C MET A 6 3.92 -5.91 -8.15
N LEU A 7 5.15 -5.72 -7.67
CA LEU A 7 5.70 -6.49 -6.56
C LEU A 7 4.86 -6.33 -5.29
N TYR A 8 4.47 -5.10 -4.94
CA TYR A 8 3.61 -4.85 -3.79
C TYR A 8 2.22 -5.48 -3.93
N MET A 9 1.60 -5.37 -5.10
CA MET A 9 0.33 -6.06 -5.35
C MET A 9 0.48 -7.57 -5.18
N TRP A 10 1.52 -8.16 -5.76
CA TRP A 10 1.76 -9.59 -5.68
C TRP A 10 2.01 -10.10 -4.25
N ILE A 11 2.65 -9.30 -3.39
CA ILE A 11 2.97 -9.70 -2.02
C ILE A 11 1.79 -9.48 -1.05
N PHE A 12 0.98 -8.45 -1.27
CA PHE A 12 0.04 -7.97 -0.23
C PHE A 12 -1.44 -8.05 -0.63
N ALA A 13 -1.75 -8.03 -1.93
CA ALA A 13 -3.14 -7.96 -2.39
C ALA A 13 -3.91 -9.25 -2.12
N ASP A 14 -3.26 -10.40 -2.28
CA ASP A 14 -3.86 -11.72 -2.05
C ASP A 14 -4.42 -11.86 -0.63
N ASN A 15 -3.65 -11.47 0.39
CA ASN A 15 -4.07 -11.55 1.78
C ASN A 15 -5.26 -10.63 2.09
N ILE A 16 -5.36 -9.48 1.41
CA ILE A 16 -6.48 -8.54 1.58
C ILE A 16 -7.70 -9.02 0.79
N GLU A 17 -7.50 -9.55 -0.40
CA GLU A 17 -8.55 -10.18 -1.18
C GLU A 17 -9.15 -11.39 -0.44
N ASP A 18 -8.32 -12.23 0.16
CA ASP A 18 -8.77 -13.35 1.00
C ASP A 18 -9.57 -12.87 2.22
N SER A 19 -9.17 -11.75 2.81
CA SER A 19 -9.86 -11.17 3.97
C SER A 19 -11.24 -10.60 3.62
N LEU A 20 -11.40 -10.05 2.42
CA LEU A 20 -12.59 -9.33 1.99
C LEU A 20 -13.52 -10.16 1.07
N GLY A 21 -12.95 -11.11 0.34
CA GLY A 21 -13.51 -11.74 -0.85
C GLY A 21 -13.34 -10.86 -2.11
N PRO A 22 -13.34 -11.48 -3.31
CA PRO A 22 -12.97 -10.83 -4.58
C PRO A 22 -13.82 -9.60 -4.91
N LYS A 23 -15.14 -9.71 -4.74
CA LYS A 23 -16.08 -8.60 -5.05
C LYS A 23 -15.81 -7.37 -4.17
N LYS A 24 -15.60 -7.58 -2.87
CA LYS A 24 -15.33 -6.49 -1.93
C LYS A 24 -13.94 -5.91 -2.12
N PHE A 25 -12.97 -6.75 -2.46
CA PHE A 25 -11.61 -6.32 -2.77
C PHE A 25 -11.58 -5.36 -3.95
N ILE A 26 -12.28 -5.67 -5.05
CA ILE A 26 -12.36 -4.78 -6.22
C ILE A 26 -12.96 -3.42 -5.83
N ILE A 27 -14.07 -3.42 -5.09
CA ILE A 27 -14.70 -2.18 -4.61
C ILE A 27 -13.74 -1.40 -3.70
N PHE A 28 -13.11 -2.08 -2.74
CA PHE A 28 -12.13 -1.49 -1.83
C PHE A 28 -10.95 -0.85 -2.59
N TYR A 29 -10.43 -1.55 -3.59
CA TYR A 29 -9.31 -1.08 -4.41
C TYR A 29 -9.69 0.18 -5.20
N LEU A 30 -10.87 0.19 -5.83
CA LEU A 30 -11.38 1.36 -6.55
C LEU A 30 -11.63 2.54 -5.61
N LEU A 31 -12.25 2.32 -4.45
CA LEU A 31 -12.48 3.38 -3.46
C LEU A 31 -11.16 3.95 -2.92
N SER A 32 -10.15 3.10 -2.71
CA SER A 32 -8.81 3.54 -2.31
C SER A 32 -8.15 4.39 -3.40
N GLY A 33 -8.33 4.03 -4.68
CA GLY A 33 -7.88 4.83 -5.82
C GLY A 33 -8.57 6.19 -5.89
N ILE A 34 -9.88 6.24 -5.62
CA ILE A 34 -10.63 7.51 -5.52
C ILE A 34 -10.12 8.35 -4.35
N GLY A 35 -9.85 7.74 -3.19
CA GLY A 35 -9.29 8.45 -2.04
C GLY A 35 -7.91 9.05 -2.34
N ALA A 36 -7.04 8.31 -3.04
CA ALA A 36 -5.77 8.81 -3.55
C ALA A 36 -5.94 9.98 -4.52
N ALA A 37 -6.89 9.86 -5.46
CA ALA A 37 -7.24 10.89 -6.42
C ALA A 37 -7.67 12.19 -5.73
N THR A 38 -8.56 12.08 -4.75
CA THR A 38 -9.06 13.23 -3.99
C THR A 38 -7.94 13.90 -3.22
N ALA A 39 -7.08 13.13 -2.54
CA ALA A 39 -5.93 13.70 -1.83
C ALA A 39 -4.97 14.45 -2.75
N GLN A 40 -4.77 13.94 -3.98
CA GLN A 40 -4.00 14.62 -5.01
C GLN A 40 -4.59 15.99 -5.35
N ILE A 41 -5.88 16.01 -5.69
CA ILE A 41 -6.60 17.21 -6.14
C ILE A 41 -6.61 18.26 -5.05
N LEU A 42 -6.78 17.85 -3.78
CA LEU A 42 -6.76 18.77 -2.64
C LEU A 42 -5.39 19.42 -2.41
N MET A 43 -4.30 18.76 -2.81
CA MET A 43 -2.94 19.23 -2.58
C MET A 43 -2.40 20.06 -3.75
N ASP A 44 -2.85 19.78 -4.98
CA ASP A 44 -2.59 20.58 -6.17
C ASP A 44 -3.73 20.47 -7.18
N THR A 45 -4.59 21.48 -7.22
CA THR A 45 -5.75 21.56 -8.11
C THR A 45 -5.37 21.82 -9.57
N HIS A 46 -4.13 22.22 -9.87
CA HIS A 46 -3.66 22.57 -11.21
C HIS A 46 -2.72 21.54 -11.85
N SER A 47 -2.38 20.48 -11.10
CA SER A 47 -1.49 19.41 -11.57
C SER A 47 -1.96 18.80 -12.90
N GLN A 48 -1.20 19.04 -13.97
CA GLN A 48 -1.35 18.39 -15.28
C GLN A 48 -0.73 16.98 -15.32
N VAL A 49 -0.11 16.54 -14.21
CA VAL A 49 0.49 15.19 -14.12
C VAL A 49 -0.65 14.17 -14.08
N PRO A 50 -0.75 13.25 -15.07
CA PRO A 50 -1.76 12.22 -15.05
C PRO A 50 -1.61 11.39 -13.78
N MET A 51 -2.63 11.48 -12.94
CA MET A 51 -2.71 10.80 -11.66
C MET A 51 -2.55 9.29 -11.88
N VAL A 52 -1.47 8.71 -11.34
CA VAL A 52 -1.32 7.25 -11.30
C VAL A 52 -2.20 6.71 -10.17
N GLY A 53 -3.52 6.82 -10.33
CA GLY A 53 -4.52 6.37 -9.36
C GLY A 53 -4.38 4.89 -9.00
N ALA A 54 -3.83 4.09 -9.91
CA ALA A 54 -3.44 2.71 -9.63
C ALA A 54 -2.40 2.60 -8.50
N SER A 55 -1.38 3.47 -8.46
CA SER A 55 -0.34 3.42 -7.42
C SER A 55 -0.85 3.90 -6.05
N GLY A 56 -1.77 4.87 -6.04
CA GLY A 56 -2.48 5.27 -4.82
C GLY A 56 -3.39 4.16 -4.29
N ALA A 57 -4.11 3.46 -5.17
CA ALA A 57 -4.92 2.30 -4.79
C ALA A 57 -4.07 1.17 -4.16
N ILE A 58 -2.87 0.93 -4.69
CA ILE A 58 -1.88 0.02 -4.07
C ILE A 58 -1.50 0.50 -2.67
N GLY A 59 -1.25 1.81 -2.50
CA GLY A 59 -1.06 2.42 -1.19
C GLY A 59 -2.20 2.07 -0.22
N GLY A 60 -3.45 2.09 -0.69
CA GLY A 60 -4.60 1.66 0.09
C GLY A 60 -4.59 0.18 0.48
N VAL A 61 -4.17 -0.70 -0.42
CA VAL A 61 -3.96 -2.13 -0.11
C VAL A 61 -2.89 -2.29 0.98
N LEU A 62 -1.79 -1.54 0.91
CA LEU A 62 -0.74 -1.57 1.94
C LEU A 62 -1.26 -1.04 3.29
N GLY A 63 -2.06 0.03 3.28
CA GLY A 63 -2.72 0.57 4.47
C GLY A 63 -3.65 -0.46 5.12
N ALA A 64 -4.47 -1.14 4.32
CA ALA A 64 -5.31 -2.23 4.80
C ALA A 64 -4.49 -3.40 5.38
N TYR A 65 -3.39 -3.76 4.70
CA TYR A 65 -2.50 -4.83 5.15
C TYR A 65 -1.86 -4.51 6.50
N LEU A 66 -1.47 -3.25 6.72
CA LEU A 66 -0.93 -2.80 8.00
C LEU A 66 -1.89 -3.08 9.16
N ILE A 67 -3.20 -2.88 8.94
CA ILE A 67 -4.25 -3.09 9.94
C ILE A 67 -4.56 -4.58 10.14
N ASN A 68 -4.72 -5.33 9.05
CA ASN A 68 -5.14 -6.74 9.14
C ASN A 68 -4.02 -7.69 9.52
N HIS A 69 -2.78 -7.38 9.13
CA HIS A 69 -1.64 -8.28 9.23
C HIS A 69 -0.37 -7.61 9.80
N PRO A 70 -0.43 -6.83 10.90
CA PRO A 70 0.73 -6.05 11.39
C PRO A 70 1.93 -6.93 11.79
N ASN A 71 1.66 -8.15 12.25
CA ASN A 71 2.69 -9.10 12.68
C ASN A 71 3.11 -10.11 11.59
N ALA A 72 2.54 -10.05 10.38
CA ALA A 72 2.96 -10.90 9.28
C ALA A 72 4.43 -10.63 8.93
N ARG A 73 5.18 -11.67 8.56
CA ARG A 73 6.60 -11.54 8.25
C ARG A 73 6.78 -11.49 6.73
N VAL A 74 7.22 -10.35 6.23
CA VAL A 74 7.51 -10.11 4.82
C VAL A 74 8.99 -10.39 4.57
N LEU A 75 9.29 -11.08 3.48
CA LEU A 75 10.66 -11.29 3.04
C LEU A 75 11.17 -10.02 2.36
N VAL A 76 12.16 -9.39 2.95
CA VAL A 76 12.76 -8.14 2.47
C VAL A 76 14.16 -8.45 1.94
N LEU A 77 14.41 -8.03 0.70
CA LEU A 77 15.73 -8.03 0.11
C LEU A 77 16.46 -6.77 0.55
N ILE A 78 17.54 -6.93 1.31
CA ILE A 78 18.44 -5.82 1.67
C ILE A 78 19.66 -5.90 0.75
N PRO A 79 19.84 -4.93 -0.17
CA PRO A 79 21.02 -4.88 -1.03
C PRO A 79 22.21 -4.29 -0.27
N PHE A 80 23.26 -5.08 -0.02
CA PHE A 80 24.57 -4.61 0.49
C PHE A 80 25.62 -4.54 -0.65
N GLY A 81 25.19 -4.23 -1.88
CA GLY A 81 26.06 -4.27 -3.07
C GLY A 81 26.25 -5.70 -3.59
N PHE A 82 27.48 -6.24 -3.54
CA PHE A 82 27.80 -7.59 -4.05
C PHE A 82 27.13 -8.72 -3.25
N PHE A 83 26.72 -8.46 -2.01
CA PHE A 83 25.95 -9.39 -1.19
C PHE A 83 24.54 -8.86 -1.03
N SER A 84 23.54 -9.68 -1.35
CA SER A 84 22.14 -9.39 -1.03
C SER A 84 21.66 -10.41 -0.01
N GLN A 85 20.97 -9.95 1.02
CA GLN A 85 20.43 -10.83 2.07
C GLN A 85 18.91 -10.71 2.11
N LEU A 86 18.25 -11.86 2.18
CA LEU A 86 16.81 -11.97 2.38
C LEU A 86 16.52 -12.14 3.87
N ILE A 87 15.87 -11.16 4.48
CA ILE A 87 15.48 -11.24 5.89
C ILE A 87 13.97 -11.11 6.06
N LYS A 88 13.41 -11.78 7.07
CA LYS A 88 11.99 -11.74 7.38
C LYS A 88 11.72 -10.64 8.42
N ILE A 89 11.05 -9.57 8.00
CA ILE A 89 10.72 -8.43 8.87
C ILE A 89 9.21 -8.36 9.05
N LYS A 90 8.74 -7.93 10.22
CA LYS A 90 7.30 -7.69 10.42
C LYS A 90 6.80 -6.61 9.46
N ALA A 91 5.64 -6.85 8.85
CA ALA A 91 4.99 -5.96 7.90
C ALA A 91 4.79 -4.55 8.48
N LEU A 92 4.50 -4.44 9.78
CA LEU A 92 4.42 -3.16 10.48
C LEU A 92 5.65 -2.27 10.26
N TYR A 93 6.86 -2.83 10.40
CA TYR A 93 8.08 -2.06 10.21
C TYR A 93 8.34 -1.75 8.75
N VAL A 94 8.10 -2.71 7.86
CA VAL A 94 8.35 -2.55 6.42
C VAL A 94 7.43 -1.47 5.83
N LEU A 95 6.12 -1.61 6.05
CA LEU A 95 5.11 -0.71 5.51
C LEU A 95 5.11 0.63 6.24
N GLY A 96 5.35 0.65 7.55
CA GLY A 96 5.51 1.87 8.32
C GLY A 96 6.71 2.69 7.85
N PHE A 97 7.86 2.04 7.66
CA PHE A 97 9.05 2.69 7.11
C PHE A 97 8.80 3.24 5.70
N TRP A 98 8.20 2.43 4.82
CA TRP A 98 7.83 2.87 3.47
C TRP A 98 6.91 4.09 3.50
N PHE A 99 5.90 4.10 4.37
CA PHE A 99 4.97 5.23 4.52
C PHE A 99 5.65 6.50 5.05
N VAL A 100 6.55 6.38 6.03
CA VAL A 100 7.34 7.52 6.53
C VAL A 100 8.23 8.10 5.43
N LEU A 101 8.85 7.24 4.60
CA LEU A 101 9.60 7.71 3.43
C LEU A 101 8.73 8.51 2.46
N GLN A 102 7.43 8.22 2.32
CA GLN A 102 6.55 9.03 1.46
C GLN A 102 6.45 10.47 1.96
N PHE A 103 6.37 10.69 3.28
CA PHE A 103 6.38 12.04 3.86
C PHE A 103 7.72 12.75 3.66
N ILE A 104 8.83 12.06 3.93
CA ILE A 104 10.18 12.64 3.78
C ILE A 104 10.42 13.06 2.32
N ASN A 105 10.11 12.19 1.38
CA ASN A 105 10.29 12.50 -0.04
C ASN A 105 9.32 13.60 -0.50
N SER A 106 8.08 13.62 0.00
CA SER A 106 7.14 14.73 -0.25
C SER A 106 7.71 16.08 0.18
N ALA A 107 8.29 16.15 1.38
CA ALA A 107 8.91 17.37 1.89
C ALA A 107 10.15 17.78 1.09
N MET A 108 11.01 16.82 0.72
CA MET A 108 12.27 17.08 0.02
C MET A 108 12.11 17.42 -1.47
N MET A 109 11.08 16.91 -2.15
CA MET A 109 10.85 17.09 -3.59
C MET A 109 9.80 18.16 -3.93
N SER A 110 9.45 19.01 -2.97
CA SER A 110 8.43 20.06 -3.08
C SER A 110 8.70 21.13 -4.15
N SER A 111 9.93 21.24 -4.67
CA SER A 111 10.32 22.27 -5.65
C SER A 111 10.22 21.87 -7.13
N GLN A 112 10.02 20.59 -7.48
CA GLN A 112 10.08 20.09 -8.87
C GLN A 112 8.89 19.19 -9.28
N GLY A 113 7.70 19.43 -8.71
CA GLY A 113 6.49 18.66 -9.03
C GLY A 113 6.44 17.24 -8.43
N GLY A 114 7.49 16.82 -7.71
CA GLY A 114 7.55 15.53 -7.03
C GLY A 114 6.62 15.41 -5.83
N GLY A 115 6.43 16.50 -5.06
CA GLY A 115 5.54 16.53 -3.89
C GLY A 115 4.10 16.08 -4.18
N VAL A 116 3.61 16.39 -5.38
CA VAL A 116 2.27 16.04 -5.85
C VAL A 116 2.14 14.52 -5.96
N ALA A 117 3.13 13.79 -6.47
CA ALA A 117 3.06 12.32 -6.56
C ALA A 117 2.96 11.61 -5.20
N TYR A 118 3.51 12.20 -4.13
CA TYR A 118 3.46 11.64 -2.78
C TYR A 118 2.09 11.81 -2.11
N ALA A 119 1.35 12.88 -2.44
CA ALA A 119 0.01 13.13 -1.91
C ALA A 119 -0.95 11.98 -2.27
N ALA A 120 -0.92 11.48 -3.50
CA ALA A 120 -1.70 10.31 -3.91
C ALA A 120 -1.34 9.04 -3.12
N HIS A 121 -0.07 8.79 -2.83
CA HIS A 121 0.33 7.60 -2.06
C HIS A 121 -0.09 7.69 -0.60
N ILE A 122 0.10 8.86 0.01
CA ILE A 122 -0.32 9.11 1.39
C ILE A 122 -1.85 9.01 1.50
N GLY A 123 -2.57 9.69 0.61
CA GLY A 123 -4.03 9.68 0.55
C GLY A 123 -4.61 8.29 0.32
N GLY A 124 -4.03 7.54 -0.62
CA GLY A 124 -4.40 6.16 -0.88
C GLY A 124 -4.22 5.26 0.35
N PHE A 125 -3.05 5.36 1.00
CA PHE A 125 -2.75 4.60 2.22
C PHE A 125 -3.72 4.90 3.35
N VAL A 126 -3.94 6.19 3.65
CA VAL A 126 -4.88 6.62 4.70
C VAL A 126 -6.30 6.17 4.36
N SER A 127 -6.73 6.33 3.10
CA SER A 127 -8.04 5.85 2.65
C SER A 127 -8.19 4.34 2.85
N GLY A 128 -7.16 3.56 2.53
CA GLY A 128 -7.17 2.11 2.77
C GLY A 128 -7.24 1.73 4.24
N VAL A 129 -6.49 2.42 5.11
CA VAL A 129 -6.56 2.26 6.57
C VAL A 129 -7.96 2.55 7.10
N VAL A 130 -8.64 3.57 6.57
CA VAL A 130 -9.99 3.92 7.00
C VAL A 130 -11.00 2.92 6.45
N LEU A 131 -10.97 2.64 5.13
CA LEU A 131 -11.91 1.77 4.45
C LEU A 131 -11.87 0.33 4.99
N ILE A 132 -10.69 -0.20 5.33
CA ILE A 132 -10.57 -1.57 5.81
C ILE A 132 -11.33 -1.80 7.12
N LEU A 133 -11.46 -0.76 7.96
CA LEU A 133 -12.20 -0.83 9.23
C LEU A 133 -13.70 -1.09 8.99
N PHE A 134 -14.24 -0.61 7.87
CA PHE A 134 -15.64 -0.83 7.49
C PHE A 134 -15.84 -2.09 6.65
N PHE A 135 -14.83 -2.48 5.87
CA PHE A 135 -14.91 -3.62 4.95
C PHE A 135 -14.66 -4.97 5.64
N ASN A 136 -13.87 -4.97 6.71
CA ASN A 136 -13.62 -6.14 7.53
C ASN A 136 -14.94 -6.71 8.07
N LYS A 137 -15.27 -7.93 7.65
CA LYS A 137 -16.37 -8.66 8.28
C LYS A 137 -15.91 -9.07 9.69
N ARG A 138 -16.76 -8.92 10.71
CA ARG A 138 -16.58 -9.64 11.99
C ARG A 138 -16.77 -11.13 11.74
N ILE A 139 -15.77 -11.84 11.22
CA ILE A 139 -15.85 -13.29 10.99
C ILE A 139 -14.73 -13.99 11.76
N LYS A 140 -15.15 -14.93 12.63
CA LYS A 140 -14.29 -15.83 13.40
C LYS A 140 -13.28 -16.51 12.47
N LYS A 141 -12.00 -16.41 12.82
CA LYS A 141 -10.88 -17.06 12.10
C LYS A 141 -11.22 -18.51 11.79
N LYS A 142 -11.42 -18.85 10.51
CA LYS A 142 -10.92 -20.12 10.00
C LYS A 142 -9.53 -19.83 9.45
N THR A 143 -8.53 -20.16 10.24
CA THR A 143 -7.13 -20.06 9.87
C THR A 143 -6.86 -21.06 8.75
N LYS A 144 -7.10 -20.66 7.50
CA LYS A 144 -6.38 -21.28 6.38
C LYS A 144 -5.21 -20.36 6.10
N VAL A 145 -4.05 -20.74 6.64
CA VAL A 145 -2.78 -20.13 6.23
C VAL A 145 -2.56 -20.58 4.79
N ILE A 146 -2.93 -19.71 3.84
CA ILE A 146 -2.44 -19.86 2.47
C ILE A 146 -1.02 -19.32 2.51
N LYS A 147 -0.08 -20.24 2.35
CA LYS A 147 1.34 -19.92 2.25
C LYS A 147 1.52 -19.05 1.01
N GLY A 148 2.24 -17.93 1.15
CA GLY A 148 2.70 -17.18 -0.01
C GLY A 148 3.59 -18.07 -0.91
N PRO A 149 4.06 -17.56 -2.05
CA PRO A 149 4.85 -18.32 -3.03
C PRO A 149 6.14 -18.96 -2.46
N TRP A 150 6.52 -18.60 -1.23
CA TRP A 150 7.72 -19.06 -0.53
C TRP A 150 7.45 -20.08 0.58
N GLY A 151 6.20 -20.53 0.76
CA GLY A 151 5.86 -21.58 1.72
C GLY A 151 5.73 -21.13 3.17
#